data_AF-A0A2G9MH52-F1
#
_entry.id   AF-A0A2G9MH52-F1
#
_cell.length_a   1.000
_cell.length_b   1.000
_cell.length_c   1.000
_cell.angle_alpha   90.00
_cell.angle_beta   90.00
_cell.angle_gamma   90.00
#
_symmetry.space_group_name_H-M   'P 1'
#
loop_
_entity.id
_entity.type
_entity.pdbx_description
1 polymer ?
#
loop_
_entity_poly.entity_id
_entity_poly.type
_entity_poly.pdbx_seq_one_letter_code
_entity_poly.pdbx_strand_id
1 'polypeptide(L)'
;MTNARFVLSKSKVIEQYNKIKQVSDIVSYSVKTNPVVAKVLEENTDSFFTMHFILSLEQVKDKKKIWFFAQAWKNKELDVLFEKGIENFVVDNENDLKILLDYLKKNNKKINLLLRMRLKENTIRTGKHYVYGLYSSQVNKLIPELRKNKNINKLGIHFHRKTQNISEWSLKYELSESIPEEIIKQIDIVNIGGGIPVNYKNYTEDISQQIFNKIKELRDWLHNYNIKMIAEPGRFIAGPGIKLEAEIVNIYNNNIVINCSVFNSAMDTFVADIRLLVENELKTGTPYVIKGCTPDSMDIFRYRVYLANPKVKDKIVFLNAGAYTYSTDFCNLEKLETVIVD
;
A
#
# COMPACT_ATOMS: atom_id res chain seq x y z
N MET A 1 -13.44 26.65 -17.29
CA MET A 1 -12.34 25.67 -17.10
C MET A 1 -12.92 24.53 -16.32
N THR A 2 -12.69 23.30 -16.76
CA THR A 2 -13.01 22.12 -15.95
C THR A 2 -11.92 21.96 -14.90
N ASN A 3 -12.28 21.93 -13.61
CA ASN A 3 -11.30 21.71 -12.54
C ASN A 3 -10.62 20.35 -12.73
N ALA A 4 -9.30 20.31 -12.48
CA ALA A 4 -8.58 19.05 -12.41
C ALA A 4 -9.18 18.16 -11.32
N ARG A 5 -9.21 16.85 -11.56
CA ARG A 5 -9.88 15.91 -10.66
C ARG A 5 -9.32 14.51 -10.80
N PHE A 6 -9.48 13.74 -9.74
CA PHE A 6 -9.33 12.29 -9.80
C PHE A 6 -10.64 11.65 -10.27
N VAL A 7 -10.53 10.64 -11.14
CA VAL A 7 -11.65 9.82 -11.59
C VAL A 7 -11.39 8.39 -11.13
N LEU A 8 -12.16 7.92 -10.14
CA LEU A 8 -12.05 6.58 -9.57
C LEU A 8 -13.09 5.66 -10.21
N SER A 9 -12.64 4.58 -10.86
CA SER A 9 -13.51 3.53 -11.40
C SER A 9 -13.66 2.40 -10.38
N LYS A 10 -14.89 2.17 -9.88
CA LYS A 10 -15.14 1.08 -8.90
C LYS A 10 -14.88 -0.27 -9.52
N SER A 11 -15.33 -0.49 -10.75
CA SER A 11 -15.12 -1.72 -11.51
C SER A 11 -13.63 -2.05 -11.63
N LYS A 12 -12.77 -1.05 -11.91
CA LYS A 12 -11.33 -1.25 -11.99
C LYS A 12 -10.69 -1.55 -10.63
N VAL A 13 -11.14 -0.89 -9.56
CA VAL A 13 -10.72 -1.22 -8.18
C VAL A 13 -11.05 -2.67 -7.84
N ILE A 14 -12.27 -3.11 -8.15
CA ILE A 14 -12.74 -4.48 -7.90
C ILE A 14 -11.97 -5.50 -8.75
N GLU A 15 -11.67 -5.18 -10.02
CA GLU A 15 -10.84 -6.02 -10.89
C GLU A 15 -9.46 -6.27 -10.27
N GLN A 16 -8.78 -5.21 -9.80
CA GLN A 16 -7.45 -5.33 -9.19
C GLN A 16 -7.50 -6.08 -7.86
N TYR A 17 -8.54 -5.85 -7.06
CA TYR A 17 -8.78 -6.61 -5.84
C TYR A 17 -8.91 -8.12 -6.13
N ASN A 18 -9.71 -8.49 -7.13
CA ASN A 18 -9.95 -9.88 -7.50
C ASN A 18 -8.68 -10.60 -7.96
N LYS A 19 -7.75 -9.90 -8.64
CA LYS A 19 -6.44 -10.47 -8.99
C LYS A 19 -5.62 -10.87 -7.75
N ILE A 20 -5.64 -10.07 -6.69
CA ILE A 20 -4.96 -10.42 -5.44
C ILE A 20 -5.68 -11.56 -4.74
N LYS A 21 -7.01 -11.53 -4.69
CA LYS A 21 -7.83 -12.57 -4.07
C LYS A 21 -7.60 -13.96 -4.68
N GLN A 22 -7.18 -14.06 -5.94
CA GLN A 22 -6.83 -15.35 -6.56
C GLN A 22 -5.55 -15.99 -5.98
N VAL A 23 -4.66 -15.20 -5.36
CA VAL A 23 -3.34 -15.65 -4.89
C VAL A 23 -3.13 -15.48 -3.38
N SER A 24 -4.11 -14.96 -2.63
CA SER A 24 -4.09 -14.87 -1.16
C SER A 24 -5.39 -15.38 -0.55
N ASP A 25 -5.36 -15.74 0.73
CA ASP A 25 -6.58 -16.16 1.45
C ASP A 25 -7.37 -14.95 1.96
N ILE A 26 -6.64 -13.88 2.30
CA ILE A 26 -7.20 -12.62 2.78
C ILE A 26 -6.48 -11.49 2.04
N VAL A 27 -7.25 -10.49 1.62
CA VAL A 27 -6.72 -9.23 1.09
C VAL A 27 -6.96 -8.16 2.15
N SER A 28 -5.90 -7.50 2.63
CA SER A 28 -5.98 -6.41 3.60
C SER A 28 -5.49 -5.11 2.97
N TYR A 29 -6.40 -4.32 2.40
CA TYR A 29 -6.03 -3.12 1.67
C TYR A 29 -5.33 -2.08 2.56
N SER A 30 -4.19 -1.55 2.10
CA SER A 30 -3.44 -0.54 2.85
C SER A 30 -4.09 0.84 2.71
N VAL A 31 -4.86 1.26 3.72
CA VAL A 31 -5.72 2.47 3.66
C VAL A 31 -4.91 3.76 3.45
N LYS A 32 -3.66 3.81 3.92
CA LYS A 32 -2.75 4.95 3.69
C LYS A 32 -2.51 5.26 2.21
N THR A 33 -2.73 4.29 1.32
CA THR A 33 -2.56 4.51 -0.11
C THR A 33 -3.67 5.40 -0.66
N ASN A 34 -4.92 5.12 -0.34
CA ASN A 34 -6.06 5.95 -0.76
C ASN A 34 -7.31 5.58 0.06
N PRO A 35 -7.79 6.46 0.96
CA PRO A 35 -8.98 6.19 1.78
C PRO A 35 -10.29 6.07 0.99
N VAL A 36 -10.41 6.73 -0.17
CA VAL A 36 -11.63 6.64 -1.00
C VAL A 36 -11.77 5.24 -1.59
N VAL A 37 -10.66 4.63 -2.00
CA VAL A 37 -10.61 3.23 -2.45
C VAL A 37 -11.00 2.28 -1.32
N ALA A 38 -10.61 2.56 -0.07
CA ALA A 38 -11.00 1.73 1.07
C ALA A 38 -12.53 1.64 1.22
N LYS A 39 -13.25 2.77 1.04
CA LYS A 39 -14.72 2.82 1.09
C LYS A 39 -15.35 1.96 -0.01
N VAL A 40 -14.84 2.07 -1.24
CA VAL A 40 -15.30 1.26 -2.38
C VAL A 40 -15.09 -0.23 -2.09
N LEU A 41 -13.93 -0.61 -1.57
CA LEU A 41 -13.65 -2.01 -1.22
C LEU A 41 -14.51 -2.52 -0.08
N GLU A 42 -14.77 -1.71 0.94
CA GLU A 42 -15.62 -2.09 2.09
C GLU A 42 -17.06 -2.38 1.66
N GLU A 43 -17.59 -1.58 0.73
CA GLU A 43 -18.98 -1.69 0.26
C GLU A 43 -19.18 -2.82 -0.75
N ASN A 44 -18.13 -3.25 -1.45
CA ASN A 44 -18.26 -4.16 -2.60
C ASN A 44 -17.47 -5.48 -2.47
N THR A 45 -16.67 -5.66 -1.43
CA THR A 45 -15.81 -6.84 -1.26
C THR A 45 -15.73 -7.32 0.19
N ASP A 46 -15.05 -8.44 0.40
CA ASP A 46 -14.68 -8.99 1.71
C ASP A 46 -13.28 -8.53 2.18
N SER A 47 -12.75 -7.43 1.63
CA SER A 47 -11.46 -6.87 2.03
C SER A 47 -11.38 -6.60 3.53
N PHE A 48 -10.23 -6.95 4.10
CA PHE A 48 -9.73 -6.40 5.35
C PHE A 48 -8.98 -5.09 5.07
N PHE A 49 -8.56 -4.39 6.12
CA PHE A 49 -7.91 -3.09 6.01
C PHE A 49 -6.72 -2.96 6.94
N THR A 50 -5.58 -2.54 6.39
CA THR A 50 -4.37 -2.26 7.16
C THR A 50 -4.27 -0.77 7.46
N MET A 51 -4.15 -0.42 8.75
CA MET A 51 -4.17 0.95 9.24
C MET A 51 -3.09 1.21 10.27
N HIS A 52 -2.66 2.46 10.36
CA HIS A 52 -1.50 2.88 11.17
C HIS A 52 -1.80 4.03 12.14
N PHE A 53 -2.93 4.71 11.96
CA PHE A 53 -3.27 5.92 12.70
C PHE A 53 -4.70 5.85 13.22
N ILE A 54 -4.88 6.18 14.50
CA ILE A 54 -6.20 6.15 15.18
C ILE A 54 -7.18 7.09 14.48
N LEU A 55 -6.72 8.27 14.06
CA LEU A 55 -7.54 9.26 13.35
C LEU A 55 -8.07 8.74 12.00
N SER A 56 -7.38 7.79 11.39
CA SER A 56 -7.83 7.20 10.13
C SER A 56 -8.90 6.14 10.33
N LEU A 57 -9.15 5.64 11.55
CA LEU A 57 -10.08 4.54 11.78
C LEU A 57 -11.49 4.82 11.28
N GLU A 58 -11.92 6.08 11.23
CA GLU A 58 -13.25 6.47 10.70
C GLU A 58 -13.42 6.23 9.20
N GLN A 59 -12.34 5.91 8.47
CA GLN A 59 -12.40 5.58 7.04
C GLN A 59 -12.97 4.19 6.75
N VAL A 60 -13.06 3.31 7.76
CA VAL A 60 -13.56 1.94 7.65
C VAL A 60 -14.66 1.75 8.70
N LYS A 61 -15.86 1.33 8.31
CA LYS A 61 -17.01 1.16 9.20
C LYS A 61 -16.83 -0.08 10.10
N ASP A 62 -16.47 -1.23 9.52
CA ASP A 62 -16.30 -2.48 10.25
C ASP A 62 -14.90 -2.60 10.88
N LYS A 63 -14.83 -2.28 12.16
CA LYS A 63 -13.57 -2.25 12.93
C LYS A 63 -12.95 -3.64 13.12
N LYS A 64 -13.74 -4.72 13.00
CA LYS A 64 -13.24 -6.10 13.10
C LYS A 64 -12.42 -6.52 11.88
N LYS A 65 -12.58 -5.81 10.76
CA LYS A 65 -11.80 -6.02 9.53
C LYS A 65 -10.47 -5.26 9.52
N ILE A 66 -10.13 -4.54 10.59
CA ILE A 66 -8.93 -3.71 10.65
C ILE A 66 -7.77 -4.49 11.29
N TRP A 67 -6.64 -4.56 10.57
CA TRP A 67 -5.31 -4.84 11.12
C TRP A 67 -4.62 -3.53 11.46
N PHE A 68 -4.49 -3.25 12.74
CA PHE A 68 -3.90 -2.00 13.23
C PHE A 68 -2.43 -2.20 13.64
N PHE A 69 -1.55 -1.37 13.11
CA PHE A 69 -0.12 -1.43 13.40
C PHE A 69 0.22 -0.60 14.62
N ALA A 70 1.00 -1.19 15.52
CA ALA A 70 1.56 -0.47 16.64
C ALA A 70 2.55 0.59 16.18
N GLN A 71 2.48 1.75 16.82
CA GLN A 71 3.38 2.88 16.59
C GLN A 71 3.58 3.62 17.91
N ALA A 72 4.58 3.21 18.70
CA ALA A 72 4.97 3.87 19.95
C ALA A 72 3.78 4.06 20.91
N TRP A 73 3.12 2.94 21.23
CA TRP A 73 1.91 2.93 22.03
C TRP A 73 2.13 3.30 23.48
N LYS A 74 1.07 3.81 24.10
CA LYS A 74 0.87 3.87 25.54
C LYS A 74 -0.50 3.24 25.84
N ASN A 75 -0.82 3.08 27.12
CA ASN A 75 -2.10 2.48 27.52
C ASN A 75 -3.31 3.26 26.99
N LYS A 76 -3.20 4.60 26.89
CA LYS A 76 -4.29 5.46 26.40
C LYS A 76 -4.66 5.17 24.94
N GLU A 77 -3.66 4.91 24.09
CA GLU A 77 -3.91 4.53 22.70
C GLU A 77 -4.61 3.17 22.61
N LEU A 78 -4.24 2.22 23.48
CA LEU A 78 -4.89 0.91 23.55
C LEU A 78 -6.35 1.03 24.02
N ASP A 79 -6.65 1.85 25.02
CA ASP A 79 -8.02 2.11 25.46
C ASP A 79 -8.91 2.55 24.28
N VAL A 80 -8.46 3.56 23.52
CA VAL A 80 -9.18 4.04 22.34
C VAL A 80 -9.35 2.96 21.27
N LEU A 81 -8.32 2.15 21.02
CA LEU A 81 -8.36 1.09 20.02
C LEU A 81 -9.37 -0.01 20.40
N PHE A 82 -9.37 -0.45 21.66
CA PHE A 82 -10.29 -1.45 22.16
C PHE A 82 -11.72 -0.92 22.30
N GLU A 83 -11.92 0.32 22.73
CA GLU A 83 -13.23 0.99 22.74
C GLU A 83 -13.85 1.07 21.34
N LYS A 84 -13.01 1.29 20.32
CA LYS A 84 -13.42 1.23 18.91
C LYS A 84 -13.61 -0.19 18.38
N GLY A 85 -13.37 -1.23 19.17
CA GLY A 85 -13.57 -2.63 18.75
C GLY A 85 -12.48 -3.19 17.83
N ILE A 86 -11.25 -2.64 17.89
CA ILE A 86 -10.10 -3.20 17.18
C ILE A 86 -9.59 -4.43 17.92
N GLU A 87 -9.44 -5.54 17.19
CA GLU A 87 -9.02 -6.83 17.76
C GLU A 87 -7.80 -7.42 17.05
N ASN A 88 -7.41 -6.91 15.88
CA ASN A 88 -6.26 -7.42 15.12
C ASN A 88 -5.11 -6.42 15.14
N PHE A 89 -3.96 -6.85 15.65
CA PHE A 89 -2.81 -6.00 15.87
C PHE A 89 -1.55 -6.54 15.19
N VAL A 90 -0.74 -5.64 14.64
CA VAL A 90 0.60 -5.93 14.14
C VAL A 90 1.61 -5.13 14.96
N VAL A 91 2.57 -5.81 15.57
CA VAL A 91 3.58 -5.17 16.43
C VAL A 91 4.96 -5.35 15.83
N ASP A 92 5.77 -4.29 15.82
CA ASP A 92 7.07 -4.29 15.16
C ASP A 92 8.28 -4.07 16.07
N ASN A 93 8.05 -3.88 17.38
CA ASN A 93 9.10 -3.72 18.38
C ASN A 93 8.69 -4.30 19.76
N GLU A 94 9.68 -4.60 20.60
CA GLU A 94 9.45 -5.26 21.89
C GLU A 94 8.73 -4.36 22.91
N ASN A 95 8.93 -3.04 22.85
CA ASN A 95 8.31 -2.10 23.78
C ASN A 95 6.79 -2.07 23.59
N ASP A 96 6.33 -1.90 22.35
CA ASP A 96 4.90 -1.93 22.01
C ASP A 96 4.29 -3.30 22.31
N LEU A 97 5.03 -4.39 22.09
CA LEU A 97 4.58 -5.74 22.44
C LEU A 97 4.38 -5.87 23.95
N LYS A 98 5.34 -5.40 24.74
CA LYS A 98 5.26 -5.43 26.21
C LYS A 98 4.04 -4.66 26.71
N ILE A 99 3.84 -3.43 26.21
CA ILE A 99 2.70 -2.59 26.58
C ILE A 99 1.37 -3.29 26.25
N LEU A 100 1.26 -3.86 25.05
CA LEU A 100 0.08 -4.63 24.64
C LEU A 100 -0.16 -5.83 25.56
N LEU A 101 0.87 -6.64 25.84
CA LEU A 101 0.72 -7.83 26.69
C LEU A 101 0.34 -7.48 28.13
N ASP A 102 0.93 -6.43 28.70
CA ASP A 102 0.59 -5.95 30.05
C ASP A 102 -0.86 -5.42 30.10
N TYR A 103 -1.31 -4.77 29.02
CA TYR A 103 -2.71 -4.35 28.88
C TYR A 103 -3.66 -5.55 28.82
N LEU A 104 -3.36 -6.57 28.02
CA LEU A 104 -4.20 -7.77 27.89
C LEU A 104 -4.35 -8.50 29.23
N LYS A 105 -3.27 -8.63 30.00
CA LYS A 105 -3.29 -9.25 31.34
C LYS A 105 -4.23 -8.51 32.30
N LYS A 106 -4.23 -7.18 32.27
CA LYS A 106 -5.05 -6.34 33.15
C LYS A 106 -6.53 -6.33 32.76
N ASN A 107 -6.81 -6.29 31.45
CA ASN A 107 -8.15 -6.04 30.93
C ASN A 107 -8.87 -7.28 30.37
N ASN A 108 -8.22 -8.45 30.41
CA ASN A 108 -8.73 -9.75 29.92
C ASN A 108 -9.35 -9.68 28.51
N LYS A 109 -8.76 -8.88 27.62
CA LYS A 109 -9.18 -8.78 26.22
C LYS A 109 -8.62 -9.94 25.40
N LYS A 110 -9.29 -10.31 24.31
CA LYS A 110 -8.78 -11.28 23.34
C LYS A 110 -8.44 -10.57 22.04
N ILE A 111 -7.33 -10.95 21.42
CA ILE A 111 -6.84 -10.33 20.18
C ILE A 111 -6.30 -11.35 19.19
N ASN A 112 -6.13 -10.92 17.95
CA ASN A 112 -5.25 -11.52 16.97
C ASN A 112 -3.96 -10.70 16.87
N LEU A 113 -2.80 -11.34 16.84
CA LEU A 113 -1.49 -10.69 16.90
C LEU A 113 -0.57 -11.17 15.78
N LEU A 114 0.03 -10.25 15.03
CA LEU A 114 1.16 -10.54 14.15
C LEU A 114 2.41 -9.85 14.67
N LEU A 115 3.52 -10.59 14.68
CA LEU A 115 4.83 -9.99 14.89
C LEU A 115 5.43 -9.61 13.53
N ARG A 116 5.70 -8.33 13.33
CA ARG A 116 6.41 -7.87 12.14
C ARG A 116 7.87 -8.27 12.23
N MET A 117 8.32 -9.05 11.27
CA MET A 117 9.67 -9.56 11.13
C MET A 117 10.43 -8.82 10.04
N ARG A 118 11.72 -8.62 10.26
CA ARG A 118 12.68 -8.19 9.22
C ARG A 118 13.06 -9.39 8.36
N LEU A 119 12.90 -9.26 7.04
CA LEU A 119 13.51 -10.19 6.10
C LEU A 119 15.00 -9.88 5.97
N LYS A 120 15.84 -10.91 5.85
CA LYS A 120 17.27 -10.71 5.57
C LYS A 120 17.42 -10.04 4.21
N GLU A 121 18.12 -8.92 4.17
CA GLU A 121 18.45 -8.23 2.93
C GLU A 121 19.73 -8.82 2.34
N ASN A 122 19.61 -9.51 1.21
CA ASN A 122 20.75 -10.15 0.53
C ASN A 122 21.50 -9.18 -0.41
N THR A 123 21.06 -7.92 -0.50
CA THR A 123 21.66 -6.90 -1.37
C THR A 123 22.51 -5.94 -0.57
N ILE A 124 23.84 -6.00 -0.74
CA ILE A 124 24.86 -5.16 -0.07
C ILE A 124 24.71 -3.65 -0.37
N ARG A 125 23.85 -3.26 -1.34
CA ARG A 125 23.81 -1.90 -1.91
C ARG A 125 22.65 -1.00 -1.50
N THR A 126 21.69 -1.46 -0.73
CA THR A 126 20.58 -0.62 -0.26
C THR A 126 20.94 -0.09 1.13
N GLY A 127 21.57 1.09 1.19
CA GLY A 127 21.85 1.82 2.44
C GLY A 127 20.60 2.26 3.23
N LYS A 128 19.47 1.55 3.09
CA LYS A 128 18.23 1.79 3.82
C LYS A 128 18.14 0.73 4.92
N HIS A 129 18.71 1.05 6.08
CA HIS A 129 18.50 0.24 7.28
C HIS A 129 17.00 0.11 7.55
N TYR A 130 16.40 -1.04 7.25
CA TYR A 130 15.02 -1.34 7.63
C TYR A 130 14.98 -1.54 9.15
N VAL A 131 14.70 -0.46 9.87
CA VAL A 131 14.51 -0.45 11.33
C VAL A 131 13.17 -1.05 11.76
N TYR A 132 12.31 -1.40 10.82
CA TYR A 132 10.96 -1.89 11.10
C TYR A 132 10.92 -3.40 11.30
N GLY A 133 10.35 -3.83 12.42
CA GLY A 133 10.17 -5.24 12.75
C GLY A 133 11.27 -5.78 13.64
N LEU A 134 10.99 -6.95 14.19
CA LEU A 134 11.87 -7.75 15.01
C LEU A 134 12.82 -8.57 14.13
N TYR A 135 14.01 -8.90 14.63
CA TYR A 135 14.86 -9.88 13.99
C TYR A 135 14.20 -11.27 14.04
N SER A 136 14.46 -12.12 13.05
CA SER A 136 13.91 -13.48 13.02
C SER A 136 14.28 -14.29 14.27
N SER A 137 15.47 -14.07 14.84
CA SER A 137 15.91 -14.69 16.10
C SER A 137 15.03 -14.29 17.30
N GLN A 138 14.51 -13.06 17.35
CA GLN A 138 13.56 -12.62 18.37
C GLN A 138 12.19 -13.24 18.13
N VAL A 139 11.71 -13.25 16.88
CA VAL A 139 10.44 -13.87 16.50
C VAL A 139 10.43 -15.36 16.87
N ASN A 140 11.49 -16.10 16.57
CA ASN A 140 11.64 -17.52 16.89
C ASN A 140 11.58 -17.80 18.41
N LYS A 141 12.01 -16.85 19.24
CA LYS A 141 11.90 -16.94 20.71
C LYS A 141 10.49 -16.58 21.20
N LEU A 142 9.89 -15.53 20.63
CA LEU A 142 8.61 -14.98 21.10
C LEU A 142 7.41 -15.84 20.71
N ILE A 143 7.39 -16.46 19.54
CA ILE A 143 6.22 -17.23 19.07
C ILE A 143 5.82 -18.34 20.07
N PRO A 144 6.73 -19.21 20.57
CA PRO A 144 6.37 -20.23 21.55
C PRO A 144 5.85 -19.68 22.89
N GLU A 145 6.35 -18.51 23.32
CA GLU A 145 5.89 -17.85 24.55
C GLU A 145 4.49 -17.27 24.36
N LEU A 146 4.27 -16.54 23.27
CA LEU A 146 2.99 -15.91 22.93
C LEU A 146 1.90 -16.94 22.67
N ARG A 147 2.24 -18.10 22.11
CA ARG A 147 1.28 -19.17 21.84
C ARG A 147 0.63 -19.71 23.12
N LYS A 148 1.31 -19.62 24.26
CA LYS A 148 0.77 -20.02 25.59
C LYS A 148 -0.21 -18.99 26.16
N ASN A 149 -0.30 -17.80 25.57
CA ASN A 149 -1.16 -16.74 26.07
C ASN A 149 -2.60 -16.93 25.60
N LYS A 150 -3.51 -17.28 26.52
CA LYS A 150 -4.95 -17.48 26.27
C LYS A 150 -5.70 -16.24 25.74
N ASN A 151 -5.10 -15.06 25.86
CA ASN A 151 -5.65 -13.80 25.34
C ASN A 151 -5.30 -13.59 23.85
N ILE A 152 -4.48 -14.45 23.25
CA ILE A 152 -4.12 -14.40 21.84
C ILE A 152 -4.84 -15.54 21.10
N ASN A 153 -5.80 -15.18 20.26
CA ASN A 153 -6.65 -16.12 19.52
C ASN A 153 -5.96 -16.59 18.23
N LYS A 154 -5.45 -15.66 17.43
CA LYS A 154 -4.61 -15.94 16.27
C LYS A 154 -3.26 -15.29 16.47
N LEU A 155 -2.20 -16.04 16.21
CA LEU A 155 -0.84 -15.52 16.25
C LEU A 155 -0.11 -15.84 14.96
N GLY A 156 0.67 -14.88 14.47
CA GLY A 156 1.31 -14.99 13.19
C GLY A 156 2.48 -14.05 12.99
N ILE A 157 2.96 -14.00 11.76
CA ILE A 157 4.11 -13.19 11.36
C ILE A 157 3.67 -12.25 10.24
N HIS A 158 4.11 -11.00 10.33
CA HIS A 158 4.03 -10.02 9.26
C HIS A 158 5.43 -9.79 8.69
N PHE A 159 5.56 -9.56 7.40
CA PHE A 159 6.75 -8.95 6.82
C PHE A 159 6.38 -8.12 5.60
N HIS A 160 7.23 -7.19 5.22
CA HIS A 160 7.06 -6.42 4.00
C HIS A 160 8.43 -6.18 3.38
N ARG A 161 8.62 -6.64 2.15
CA ARG A 161 9.92 -6.59 1.47
C ARG A 161 10.25 -5.17 1.01
N LYS A 162 9.58 -4.67 -0.02
CA LYS A 162 9.83 -3.36 -0.64
C LYS A 162 8.55 -2.84 -1.29
N THR A 163 8.47 -1.52 -1.49
CA THR A 163 7.46 -0.90 -2.37
C THR A 163 7.90 -1.07 -3.84
N GLN A 164 6.94 -1.19 -4.77
CA GLN A 164 7.21 -1.35 -6.21
C GLN A 164 8.26 -2.45 -6.49
N ASN A 165 8.13 -3.60 -5.83
CA ASN A 165 9.08 -4.70 -5.87
C ASN A 165 8.93 -5.48 -7.17
N ILE A 166 9.93 -5.42 -8.05
CA ILE A 166 9.91 -6.12 -9.34
C ILE A 166 10.67 -7.45 -9.35
N SER A 167 11.46 -7.77 -8.32
CA SER A 167 12.43 -8.88 -8.41
C SER A 167 12.51 -9.77 -7.18
N GLU A 168 12.24 -9.26 -5.97
CA GLU A 168 12.50 -9.97 -4.72
C GLU A 168 11.23 -10.65 -4.18
N TRP A 169 10.75 -11.67 -4.90
CA TRP A 169 9.51 -12.39 -4.58
C TRP A 169 9.72 -13.85 -4.15
N SER A 170 10.96 -14.28 -3.91
CA SER A 170 11.28 -15.61 -3.37
C SER A 170 10.93 -15.74 -1.88
N LEU A 171 9.77 -15.24 -1.48
CA LEU A 171 9.33 -15.08 -0.09
C LEU A 171 9.18 -16.42 0.64
N LYS A 172 8.82 -17.49 -0.06
CA LYS A 172 8.81 -18.86 0.50
C LYS A 172 10.18 -19.28 1.01
N TYR A 173 11.22 -19.12 0.18
CA TYR A 173 12.59 -19.43 0.56
C TYR A 173 13.06 -18.52 1.71
N GLU A 174 12.82 -17.21 1.62
CA GLU A 174 13.23 -16.28 2.66
C GLU A 174 12.55 -16.56 4.01
N LEU A 175 11.28 -16.94 3.99
CA LEU A 175 10.53 -17.30 5.19
C LEU A 175 11.02 -18.62 5.79
N SER A 176 11.22 -19.66 4.97
CA SER A 176 11.71 -20.97 5.43
C SER A 176 13.12 -20.90 6.03
N GLU A 177 13.98 -20.02 5.48
CA GLU A 177 15.32 -19.77 6.02
C GLU A 177 15.32 -18.93 7.30
N SER A 178 14.27 -18.13 7.52
CA SER A 178 14.18 -17.23 8.66
C SER A 178 13.48 -17.87 9.86
N ILE A 179 12.48 -18.71 9.61
CA ILE A 179 11.61 -19.31 10.63
C ILE A 179 11.69 -20.84 10.51
N PRO A 180 12.24 -21.54 11.52
CA PRO A 180 12.27 -22.99 11.56
C PRO A 180 10.89 -23.63 11.51
N GLU A 181 10.82 -24.87 11.02
CA GLU A 181 9.55 -25.58 10.80
C GLU A 181 8.74 -25.77 12.10
N GLU A 182 9.40 -26.01 13.23
CA GLU A 182 8.76 -26.13 14.55
C GLU A 182 8.11 -24.82 15.02
N ILE A 183 8.58 -23.68 14.54
CA ILE A 183 7.98 -22.37 14.81
C ILE A 183 6.85 -22.08 13.81
N ILE A 184 7.01 -22.47 12.54
CA ILE A 184 5.95 -22.37 11.51
C ILE A 184 4.69 -23.12 11.97
N LYS A 185 4.84 -24.33 12.53
CA LYS A 185 3.72 -25.13 13.06
C LYS A 185 2.98 -24.47 14.24
N GLN A 186 3.53 -23.40 14.81
CA GLN A 186 2.95 -22.67 15.93
C GLN A 186 2.34 -21.33 15.51
N ILE A 187 2.18 -21.03 14.22
CA ILE A 187 1.48 -19.83 13.74
C ILE A 187 0.21 -20.19 12.98
N ASP A 188 -0.75 -19.27 12.97
CA ASP A 188 -2.04 -19.42 12.27
C ASP A 188 -2.09 -18.65 10.95
N ILE A 189 -1.32 -17.55 10.87
CA ILE A 189 -1.43 -16.54 9.83
C ILE A 189 -0.04 -16.02 9.45
N VAL A 190 0.18 -15.82 8.16
CA VAL A 190 1.32 -15.05 7.64
C VAL A 190 0.78 -13.89 6.81
N ASN A 191 1.27 -12.68 7.08
CA ASN A 191 0.98 -11.50 6.29
C ASN A 191 2.23 -11.07 5.54
N ILE A 192 2.18 -11.12 4.21
CA ILE A 192 3.35 -10.89 3.34
C ILE A 192 3.53 -9.41 2.99
N GLY A 193 2.68 -8.54 3.54
CA GLY A 193 2.68 -7.12 3.26
C GLY A 193 2.26 -6.81 1.83
N GLY A 194 2.57 -5.57 1.40
CA GLY A 194 2.35 -5.12 0.04
C GLY A 194 3.60 -5.21 -0.83
N GLY A 195 3.68 -4.32 -1.83
CA GLY A 195 4.86 -4.18 -2.69
C GLY A 195 4.66 -4.63 -4.13
N ILE A 196 3.51 -5.23 -4.44
CA ILE A 196 3.14 -5.66 -5.79
C ILE A 196 3.20 -4.44 -6.73
N PRO A 197 3.99 -4.50 -7.82
CA PRO A 197 4.29 -3.35 -8.66
C PRO A 197 3.12 -2.99 -9.57
N VAL A 198 3.07 -1.73 -9.99
CA VAL A 198 2.18 -1.21 -11.04
C VAL A 198 3.01 -0.61 -12.16
N ASN A 199 2.49 -0.63 -13.39
CA ASN A 199 3.14 0.06 -14.49
C ASN A 199 3.26 1.57 -14.29
N TYR A 200 4.45 2.07 -14.52
CA TYR A 200 4.75 3.48 -14.68
C TYR A 200 5.65 3.64 -15.89
N LYS A 201 5.87 4.86 -16.39
CA LYS A 201 6.69 5.05 -17.58
C LYS A 201 8.11 4.48 -17.42
N ASN A 202 8.65 4.54 -16.21
CA ASN A 202 9.98 4.05 -15.85
C ASN A 202 9.98 2.66 -15.18
N TYR A 203 8.82 2.01 -15.04
CA TYR A 203 8.69 0.65 -14.49
C TYR A 203 7.70 -0.16 -15.34
N THR A 204 8.17 -1.18 -16.06
CA THR A 204 7.34 -1.97 -17.00
C THR A 204 7.08 -3.40 -16.52
N GLU A 205 5.89 -3.92 -16.89
CA GLU A 205 5.15 -5.03 -16.25
C GLU A 205 5.54 -6.45 -16.63
N ASP A 206 6.57 -6.68 -17.43
CA ASP A 206 6.84 -8.01 -18.01
C ASP A 206 7.12 -9.12 -16.96
N ILE A 207 7.02 -8.78 -15.68
CA ILE A 207 7.30 -9.63 -14.51
C ILE A 207 6.02 -9.95 -13.71
N SER A 208 4.84 -9.39 -14.05
CA SER A 208 3.61 -9.53 -13.24
C SER A 208 3.21 -10.99 -13.00
N GLN A 209 3.13 -11.82 -14.04
CA GLN A 209 2.71 -13.22 -13.89
C GLN A 209 3.67 -14.04 -13.01
N GLN A 210 4.98 -13.79 -13.13
CA GLN A 210 5.97 -14.48 -12.30
C GLN A 210 5.83 -14.12 -10.82
N ILE A 211 5.52 -12.86 -10.52
CA ILE A 211 5.26 -12.38 -9.15
C ILE A 211 4.02 -13.08 -8.58
N PHE A 212 2.91 -13.11 -9.32
CA PHE A 212 1.69 -13.80 -8.90
C PHE A 212 1.93 -15.30 -8.66
N ASN A 213 2.72 -15.95 -9.52
CA ASN A 213 3.09 -17.35 -9.34
C ASN A 213 3.91 -17.57 -8.05
N LYS A 214 4.83 -16.66 -7.71
CA LYS A 214 5.61 -16.74 -6.47
C LYS A 214 4.80 -16.50 -5.21
N ILE A 215 3.85 -15.56 -5.27
CA ILE A 215 2.89 -15.33 -4.17
C ILE A 215 2.03 -16.57 -3.96
N LYS A 216 1.51 -17.16 -5.05
CA LYS A 216 0.74 -18.41 -5.01
C LYS A 216 1.57 -19.58 -4.48
N GLU A 217 2.83 -19.72 -4.91
CA GLU A 217 3.76 -20.74 -4.41
C GLU A 217 3.93 -20.67 -2.89
N LEU A 218 4.06 -19.45 -2.33
CA LEU A 218 4.12 -19.25 -0.89
C LEU A 218 2.80 -19.62 -0.21
N ARG A 219 1.66 -19.18 -0.74
CA ARG A 219 0.33 -19.51 -0.18
C ARG A 219 0.13 -21.03 -0.08
N ASP A 220 0.36 -21.73 -1.19
CA ASP A 220 0.12 -23.16 -1.28
C ASP A 220 1.09 -23.93 -0.34
N TRP A 221 2.31 -23.42 -0.13
CA TRP A 221 3.23 -23.96 0.89
C TRP A 221 2.73 -23.73 2.33
N LEU A 222 2.17 -22.55 2.64
CA LEU A 222 1.59 -22.24 3.95
C LEU A 222 0.36 -23.11 4.25
N HIS A 223 -0.44 -23.45 3.24
CA HIS A 223 -1.60 -24.34 3.39
C HIS A 223 -1.22 -25.75 3.87
N ASN A 224 -0.03 -26.25 3.55
CA ASN A 224 0.47 -27.53 4.07
C ASN A 224 0.61 -27.53 5.61
N TYR A 225 0.66 -26.35 6.23
CA TYR A 225 0.70 -26.16 7.68
C TYR A 225 -0.63 -25.63 8.25
N ASN A 226 -1.70 -25.56 7.44
CA ASN A 226 -2.98 -24.95 7.79
C ASN A 226 -2.86 -23.46 8.18
N ILE A 227 -1.91 -22.74 7.58
CA ILE A 227 -1.67 -21.32 7.80
C ILE A 227 -2.35 -20.51 6.70
N LYS A 228 -3.11 -19.47 7.08
CA LYS A 228 -3.70 -18.52 6.12
C LYS A 228 -2.70 -17.43 5.73
N MET A 229 -2.75 -16.99 4.48
CA MET A 229 -1.93 -15.90 3.97
C MET A 229 -2.73 -14.62 3.73
N ILE A 230 -2.26 -13.51 4.30
CA ILE A 230 -2.74 -12.15 4.04
C ILE A 230 -1.78 -11.46 3.06
N ALA A 231 -2.33 -10.81 2.03
CA ALA A 231 -1.60 -9.83 1.22
C ALA A 231 -2.11 -8.42 1.53
N GLU A 232 -1.21 -7.42 1.58
CA GLU A 232 -1.55 -6.01 1.87
C GLU A 232 -1.36 -5.08 0.67
N PRO A 233 -2.07 -5.29 -0.44
CA PRO A 233 -1.94 -4.40 -1.59
C PRO A 233 -2.43 -2.99 -1.24
N GLY A 234 -1.69 -1.99 -1.70
CA GLY A 234 -2.12 -0.60 -1.70
C GLY A 234 -2.09 -0.09 -3.13
N ARG A 235 -0.87 0.29 -3.58
CA ARG A 235 -0.59 0.81 -4.92
C ARG A 235 -1.16 -0.04 -6.05
N PHE A 236 -1.05 -1.37 -5.96
CA PHE A 236 -1.55 -2.30 -6.96
C PHE A 236 -3.05 -2.15 -7.27
N ILE A 237 -3.85 -1.90 -6.23
CA ILE A 237 -5.29 -1.69 -6.37
C ILE A 237 -5.59 -0.23 -6.71
N ALA A 238 -5.12 0.69 -5.87
CA ALA A 238 -5.50 2.09 -5.96
C ALA A 238 -4.95 2.78 -7.23
N GLY A 239 -3.71 2.48 -7.62
CA GLY A 239 -3.04 3.10 -8.76
C GLY A 239 -3.90 3.01 -10.02
N PRO A 240 -4.10 1.80 -10.59
CA PRO A 240 -4.90 1.62 -11.81
C PRO A 240 -6.39 1.92 -11.65
N GLY A 241 -6.91 1.91 -10.42
CA GLY A 241 -8.30 2.25 -10.13
C GLY A 241 -8.64 3.73 -10.33
N ILE A 242 -7.65 4.62 -10.46
CA ILE A 242 -7.87 6.07 -10.54
C ILE A 242 -7.02 6.70 -11.64
N LYS A 243 -7.66 7.60 -12.40
CA LYS A 243 -7.00 8.51 -13.34
C LYS A 243 -6.97 9.93 -12.77
N LEU A 244 -5.98 10.72 -13.17
CA LEU A 244 -5.97 12.17 -12.95
C LEU A 244 -6.30 12.86 -14.27
N GLU A 245 -7.41 13.59 -14.31
CA GLU A 245 -7.79 14.43 -15.44
C GLU A 245 -7.36 15.88 -15.17
N ALA A 246 -6.63 16.47 -16.11
CA ALA A 246 -6.24 17.87 -16.09
C ALA A 246 -6.49 18.52 -17.47
N GLU A 247 -6.69 19.83 -17.48
CA GLU A 247 -6.90 20.63 -18.68
C GLU A 247 -5.61 21.39 -19.04
N ILE A 248 -5.26 21.44 -20.33
CA ILE A 248 -4.17 22.28 -20.82
C ILE A 248 -4.59 23.75 -20.75
N VAL A 249 -3.87 24.55 -19.96
CA VAL A 249 -4.13 25.99 -19.82
C VAL A 249 -3.23 26.85 -20.70
N ASN A 250 -2.04 26.35 -21.06
CA ASN A 250 -1.11 27.07 -21.92
C ASN A 250 -0.16 26.11 -22.65
N ILE A 251 0.31 26.52 -23.84
CA ILE A 251 1.34 25.83 -24.60
C ILE A 251 2.34 26.87 -25.12
N TYR A 252 3.63 26.68 -24.83
CA TYR A 252 4.71 27.54 -25.35
C TYR A 252 6.02 26.75 -25.43
N ASN A 253 6.79 26.90 -26.52
CA ASN A 253 8.10 26.22 -26.68
C ASN A 253 8.07 24.72 -26.35
N ASN A 254 7.02 24.00 -26.77
CA ASN A 254 6.75 22.60 -26.43
C ASN A 254 6.60 22.29 -24.92
N ASN A 255 6.38 23.30 -24.08
CA ASN A 255 5.90 23.14 -22.71
C ASN A 255 4.39 23.21 -22.70
N ILE A 256 3.77 22.24 -22.05
CA ILE A 256 2.34 22.18 -21.75
C ILE A 256 2.18 22.50 -20.27
N VAL A 257 1.39 23.53 -19.96
CA VAL A 257 0.99 23.86 -18.59
C VAL A 257 -0.42 23.31 -18.38
N ILE A 258 -0.62 22.55 -17.30
CA ILE A 258 -1.93 22.01 -16.91
C ILE A 258 -2.48 22.70 -15.67
N ASN A 259 -3.79 22.63 -15.45
CA ASN A 259 -4.50 23.27 -14.33
C ASN A 259 -4.42 22.52 -12.98
N CYS A 260 -3.39 21.70 -12.78
CA CYS A 260 -3.06 21.12 -11.48
C CYS A 260 -1.56 21.10 -11.28
N SER A 261 -1.13 20.68 -10.09
CA SER A 261 0.27 20.60 -9.73
C SER A 261 0.62 19.21 -9.20
N VAL A 262 1.88 18.81 -9.31
CA VAL A 262 2.34 17.59 -8.65
C VAL A 262 2.11 17.67 -7.13
N PHE A 263 2.17 18.86 -6.55
CA PHE A 263 2.04 19.11 -5.11
C PHE A 263 0.64 18.81 -4.54
N ASN A 264 -0.41 18.95 -5.34
CA ASN A 264 -1.78 18.64 -4.91
C ASN A 264 -2.37 17.36 -5.54
N SER A 265 -1.62 16.69 -6.42
CA SER A 265 -2.14 15.55 -7.17
C SER A 265 -1.23 14.32 -7.28
N ALA A 266 0.10 14.49 -7.22
CA ALA A 266 1.01 13.41 -7.62
C ALA A 266 2.34 13.41 -6.85
N MET A 267 2.41 13.93 -5.62
CA MET A 267 3.67 14.01 -4.86
C MET A 267 4.44 12.69 -4.72
N ASP A 268 3.71 11.58 -4.67
CA ASP A 268 4.29 10.23 -4.66
C ASP A 268 5.20 9.95 -5.87
N THR A 269 5.02 10.64 -7.00
CA THR A 269 5.91 10.51 -8.17
C THR A 269 7.35 10.93 -7.87
N PHE A 270 7.53 11.87 -6.94
CA PHE A 270 8.85 12.29 -6.48
C PHE A 270 9.37 11.37 -5.38
N VAL A 271 8.53 11.08 -4.39
CA VAL A 271 8.92 10.28 -3.21
C VAL A 271 9.32 8.85 -3.61
N ALA A 272 8.58 8.24 -4.54
CA ALA A 272 8.82 6.88 -5.01
C ALA A 272 9.63 6.82 -6.31
N ASP A 273 10.05 7.96 -6.85
CA ASP A 273 10.68 8.10 -8.17
C ASP A 273 9.96 7.32 -9.28
N ILE A 274 8.66 7.56 -9.42
CA ILE A 274 7.82 6.97 -10.47
C ILE A 274 7.34 8.05 -11.44
N ARG A 275 6.94 7.66 -12.65
CA ARG A 275 6.41 8.60 -13.65
C ARG A 275 5.08 8.08 -14.19
N LEU A 276 4.01 8.86 -14.00
CA LEU A 276 2.68 8.48 -14.47
C LEU A 276 2.68 8.26 -16.00
N LEU A 277 1.86 7.31 -16.42
CA LEU A 277 1.57 7.09 -17.84
C LEU A 277 0.61 8.19 -18.31
N VAL A 278 0.76 8.62 -19.56
CA VAL A 278 -0.17 9.58 -20.19
C VAL A 278 -1.02 8.82 -21.19
N GLU A 279 -2.34 8.94 -21.08
CA GLU A 279 -3.28 8.33 -22.03
C GLU A 279 -3.05 8.93 -23.42
N ASN A 280 -3.09 8.07 -24.45
CA ASN A 280 -2.80 8.45 -25.85
C ASN A 280 -1.38 9.00 -26.10
N GLU A 281 -0.41 8.73 -25.21
CA GLU A 281 1.01 9.01 -25.48
C GLU A 281 1.50 8.23 -26.71
N LEU A 282 2.02 8.93 -27.71
CA LEU A 282 2.58 8.34 -28.92
C LEU A 282 3.97 7.75 -28.66
N LYS A 283 4.43 6.87 -29.56
CA LYS A 283 5.80 6.31 -29.51
C LYS A 283 6.87 7.31 -29.96
N THR A 284 6.53 8.14 -30.94
CA THR A 284 7.43 9.11 -31.59
C THR A 284 6.66 10.40 -31.90
N GLY A 285 7.39 11.47 -32.24
CA GLY A 285 6.81 12.76 -32.60
C GLY A 285 7.56 13.93 -31.95
N THR A 286 6.92 15.08 -31.90
CA THR A 286 7.42 16.25 -31.17
C THR A 286 7.35 15.99 -29.66
N PRO A 287 8.48 16.08 -28.93
CA PRO A 287 8.46 15.91 -27.49
C PRO A 287 7.93 17.16 -26.80
N TYR A 288 7.01 16.96 -25.86
CA TYR A 288 6.51 17.98 -24.94
C TYR A 288 6.96 17.71 -23.51
N VAL A 289 7.20 18.79 -22.77
CA VAL A 289 7.28 18.79 -21.30
C VAL A 289 5.89 19.08 -20.77
N ILE A 290 5.37 18.25 -19.86
CA ILE A 290 4.13 18.53 -19.13
C ILE A 290 4.49 19.00 -17.73
N LYS A 291 4.14 20.25 -17.43
CA LYS A 291 4.38 20.91 -16.13
C LYS A 291 3.07 21.37 -15.50
N GLY A 292 3.06 21.43 -14.18
CA GLY A 292 1.91 21.93 -13.42
C GLY A 292 1.80 23.45 -13.42
N CYS A 293 0.80 23.93 -12.69
CA CYS A 293 0.41 25.34 -12.63
C CYS A 293 1.27 26.21 -11.71
N THR A 294 2.19 25.65 -10.92
CA THR A 294 3.03 26.44 -10.00
C THR A 294 4.32 26.95 -10.66
N PRO A 295 4.97 28.00 -10.11
CA PRO A 295 6.25 28.49 -10.59
C PRO A 295 7.45 27.60 -10.17
N ASP A 296 7.21 26.56 -9.37
CA ASP A 296 8.26 25.70 -8.84
C ASP A 296 8.91 24.85 -9.95
N SER A 297 10.24 24.74 -9.93
CA SER A 297 11.00 24.00 -10.95
C SER A 297 10.80 22.49 -10.86
N MET A 298 10.33 21.98 -9.74
CA MET A 298 9.95 20.58 -9.54
C MET A 298 8.51 20.28 -9.94
N ASP A 299 7.69 21.27 -10.31
CA ASP A 299 6.31 21.05 -10.74
C ASP A 299 6.21 20.53 -12.18
N ILE A 300 6.86 19.39 -12.41
CA ILE A 300 7.01 18.73 -13.70
C ILE A 300 6.51 17.30 -13.58
N PHE A 301 5.45 16.99 -14.32
CA PHE A 301 4.89 15.64 -14.36
C PHE A 301 5.75 14.72 -15.23
N ARG A 302 6.15 15.21 -16.41
CA ARG A 302 6.93 14.44 -17.41
C ARG A 302 7.76 15.38 -18.27
N TYR A 303 9.06 15.10 -18.38
CA TYR A 303 9.98 15.86 -19.25
C TYR A 303 9.89 15.51 -20.73
N ARG A 304 9.34 14.35 -21.08
CA ARG A 304 9.25 13.88 -22.47
C ARG A 304 7.99 13.04 -22.66
N VAL A 305 7.04 13.62 -23.38
CA VAL A 305 5.76 13.01 -23.78
C VAL A 305 5.52 13.34 -25.24
N TYR A 306 5.11 12.36 -26.03
CA TYR A 306 4.74 12.58 -27.44
C TYR A 306 3.24 12.62 -27.56
N LEU A 307 2.71 13.72 -28.09
CA LEU A 307 1.29 13.95 -28.31
C LEU A 307 1.08 14.36 -29.76
N ALA A 308 -0.06 14.03 -30.37
CA ALA A 308 -0.30 14.27 -31.78
C ALA A 308 -0.34 15.76 -32.13
N ASN A 309 -1.28 16.51 -31.55
CA ASN A 309 -1.44 17.95 -31.76
C ASN A 309 -2.19 18.56 -30.56
N PRO A 310 -1.55 18.64 -29.38
CA PRO A 310 -2.21 19.13 -28.17
C PRO A 310 -2.58 20.61 -28.31
N LYS A 311 -3.79 20.97 -27.88
CA LYS A 311 -4.30 22.35 -27.89
C LYS A 311 -4.69 22.79 -26.50
N VAL A 312 -4.67 24.11 -26.27
CA VAL A 312 -5.25 24.70 -25.05
C VAL A 312 -6.72 24.27 -24.94
N LYS A 313 -7.14 23.92 -23.71
CA LYS A 313 -8.42 23.29 -23.34
C LYS A 313 -8.54 21.78 -23.63
N ASP A 314 -7.57 21.15 -24.30
CA ASP A 314 -7.56 19.69 -24.37
C ASP A 314 -7.31 19.08 -22.99
N LYS A 315 -7.76 17.84 -22.79
CA LYS A 315 -7.49 17.08 -21.57
C LYS A 315 -6.18 16.31 -21.68
N ILE A 316 -5.40 16.36 -20.60
CA ILE A 316 -4.33 15.40 -20.32
C ILE A 316 -4.83 14.45 -19.24
N VAL A 317 -4.80 13.15 -19.53
CA VAL A 317 -5.23 12.11 -18.60
C VAL A 317 -4.02 11.30 -18.18
N PHE A 318 -3.69 11.34 -16.90
CA PHE A 318 -2.66 10.49 -16.32
C PHE A 318 -3.28 9.20 -15.78
N LEU A 319 -2.70 8.07 -16.17
CA LEU A 319 -3.11 6.74 -15.70
C LEU A 319 -2.30 6.32 -14.47
N ASN A 320 -2.84 5.36 -13.74
CA ASN A 320 -2.23 4.80 -12.53
C ASN A 320 -1.99 5.82 -11.41
N ALA A 321 -2.89 6.80 -11.30
CA ALA A 321 -2.72 8.01 -10.48
C ALA A 321 -3.35 7.91 -9.09
N GLY A 322 -3.89 6.74 -8.69
CA GLY A 322 -4.63 6.64 -7.43
C GLY A 322 -3.85 6.32 -6.17
N ALA A 323 -2.57 5.98 -6.29
CA ALA A 323 -1.76 5.57 -5.16
C ALA A 323 -1.10 6.77 -4.48
N TYR A 324 -1.28 6.88 -3.16
CA TYR A 324 -0.69 7.91 -2.30
C TYR A 324 -1.03 9.34 -2.77
N THR A 325 -2.30 9.56 -3.10
CA THR A 325 -2.87 10.85 -3.52
C THR A 325 -3.11 11.74 -2.31
N TYR A 326 -2.04 12.27 -1.72
CA TYR A 326 -2.11 13.32 -0.71
C TYR A 326 -1.75 14.67 -1.33
N SER A 327 -2.36 15.73 -0.82
CA SER A 327 -2.07 17.12 -1.18
C SER A 327 -1.23 17.77 -0.09
N THR A 328 -0.32 18.66 -0.47
CA THR A 328 0.35 19.56 0.46
C THR A 328 -0.37 20.91 0.53
N ASP A 329 0.00 21.74 1.50
CA ASP A 329 -0.42 23.15 1.60
C ASP A 329 0.41 24.09 0.71
N PHE A 330 1.29 23.53 -0.14
CA PHE A 330 2.17 24.29 -1.02
C PHE A 330 1.37 25.21 -1.94
N CYS A 331 1.76 26.48 -2.00
CA CYS A 331 1.09 27.52 -2.78
C CYS A 331 -0.44 27.65 -2.53
N ASN A 332 -0.94 27.22 -1.36
CA ASN A 332 -2.38 27.17 -1.06
C ASN A 332 -3.19 26.41 -2.13
N LEU A 333 -2.58 25.40 -2.75
CA LEU A 333 -3.27 24.59 -3.75
C LEU A 333 -4.45 23.86 -3.13
N GLU A 334 -5.59 23.89 -3.81
CA GLU A 334 -6.77 23.15 -3.37
C GLU A 334 -6.54 21.64 -3.50
N LYS A 335 -7.13 20.89 -2.58
CA LYS A 335 -7.21 19.44 -2.68
C LYS A 335 -8.14 19.07 -3.82
N LEU A 336 -7.65 18.27 -4.78
CA LEU A 336 -8.47 17.83 -5.90
C LEU A 336 -9.61 16.91 -5.44
N GLU A 337 -10.78 17.11 -6.04
CA GLU A 337 -11.92 16.22 -5.85
C GLU A 337 -11.63 14.83 -6.45
N THR A 338 -12.20 13.79 -5.84
CA THR A 338 -12.27 12.46 -6.43
C THR A 338 -13.72 12.16 -6.82
N VAL A 339 -13.98 12.10 -8.12
CA VAL A 339 -15.26 11.69 -8.69
C VAL A 339 -15.24 10.17 -8.84
N ILE A 340 -16.19 9.49 -8.20
CA ILE A 340 -16.36 8.06 -8.35
C ILE A 340 -17.28 7.80 -9.54
N VAL A 341 -16.83 6.95 -10.46
CA VAL A 341 -17.57 6.50 -11.65
C VAL A 341 -17.74 4.99 -11.61
N ASP A 342 -18.76 4.55 -12.36
CA ASP A 342 -19.23 3.16 -12.48
C ASP A 342 -19.70 2.47 -11.17
#